data_AF-A0A1S0YQG7-F1
#
_entry.id   AF-A0A1S0YQG7-F1
#
_cell.length_a   1.000
_cell.length_b   1.000
_cell.length_c   1.000
_cell.angle_alpha   90.00
_cell.angle_beta   90.00
_cell.angle_gamma   90.00
#
_symmetry.space_group_name_H-M   'P 1'
#
loop_
_entity.id
_entity.type
_entity.pdbx_description
1 polymer ?
#
loop_
_entity_poly.entity_id
_entity_poly.type
_entity_poly.pdbx_seq_one_letter_code
_entity_poly.pdbx_strand_id
1 'polypeptide(L)'
;MFVKLDRKNQAEAARSEILRVVEEVSPELANMLDPDASMSLFDQLKEHASRTELNAIREGVRPLAERSFDDPLARYLFGYFPGLGVKHPDISYVVDEMERLKDEEMGPELDAVLNFDLTILCEVMSASNIDQLDRLLRIESDTIAGQQSVVIQTGVRKKFFREAPELQWLATSRFRGKNKYLDGALDRMLAASDNKVAAETSVESESLADDGVSGPIPIYVSMPAGEYSSLLSADAETRADTVCDAMEEETYPVADIDKLYGATHRVLVELVGEDAAAAIVYGGVDLDPQQETDGLRGNEPGDVEKLSSLLDAIDLGTMEDSYAVGELATIYAAAAERGDAIAVLMN
;
A
#
# COMPACT_ATOMS: atom_id res chain seq x y z
N MET A 1 29.52 -0.04 11.15
CA MET A 1 29.44 1.42 10.81
C MET A 1 28.78 1.55 9.45
N PHE A 2 27.57 2.12 9.42
CA PHE A 2 26.75 2.27 8.21
C PHE A 2 26.72 3.74 7.76
N VAL A 3 26.32 3.98 6.51
CA VAL A 3 26.18 5.33 5.99
C VAL A 3 24.83 5.90 6.41
N LYS A 4 24.86 7.02 7.14
CA LYS A 4 23.65 7.74 7.56
C LYS A 4 22.90 8.27 6.34
N LEU A 5 21.57 8.34 6.43
CA LEU A 5 20.77 8.96 5.38
C LEU A 5 21.01 10.47 5.35
N ASP A 6 21.50 10.96 4.21
CA ASP A 6 21.48 12.38 3.85
C ASP A 6 20.36 12.61 2.83
N ARG A 7 19.11 12.62 3.33
CA ARG A 7 17.91 12.61 2.49
C ARG A 7 17.89 13.72 1.47
N LYS A 8 18.32 14.92 1.85
CA LYS A 8 18.29 16.08 0.97
C LYS A 8 19.30 15.92 -0.17
N ASN A 9 20.59 15.76 0.17
CA ASN A 9 21.64 15.77 -0.85
C ASN A 9 21.57 14.52 -1.74
N GLN A 10 21.21 13.35 -1.19
CA GLN A 10 21.14 12.11 -1.96
C GLN A 10 19.89 12.03 -2.85
N ALA A 11 18.74 12.56 -2.40
CA ALA A 11 17.56 12.67 -3.27
C ALA A 11 17.84 13.63 -4.45
N GLU A 12 18.47 14.78 -4.21
CA GLU A 12 18.86 15.71 -5.27
C GLU A 12 19.87 15.08 -6.24
N ALA A 13 20.86 14.34 -5.73
CA ALA A 13 21.83 13.63 -6.56
C ALA A 13 21.20 12.51 -7.40
N ALA A 14 20.34 11.68 -6.80
CA ALA A 14 19.63 10.61 -7.50
C ALA A 14 18.68 11.17 -8.57
N ARG A 15 17.96 12.27 -8.27
CA ARG A 15 17.12 12.96 -9.25
C ARG A 15 17.94 13.51 -10.42
N SER A 16 19.10 14.11 -10.13
CA SER A 16 20.00 14.64 -11.16
C SER A 16 20.52 13.52 -12.06
N GLU A 17 20.81 12.36 -11.49
CA GLU A 17 21.27 11.19 -12.25
C GLU A 17 20.16 10.59 -13.13
N ILE A 18 18.91 10.57 -12.65
CA ILE A 18 17.75 10.21 -13.49
C ILE A 18 17.61 11.20 -14.65
N LEU A 19 17.69 12.50 -14.40
CA LEU A 19 17.60 13.53 -15.45
C LEU A 19 18.73 13.40 -16.48
N ARG A 20 19.95 13.03 -16.04
CA ARG A 20 21.06 12.72 -16.94
C ARG A 20 20.71 11.54 -17.87
N VAL A 21 20.12 10.47 -17.33
CA VAL A 21 19.66 9.32 -18.14
C VAL A 21 18.54 9.74 -19.10
N VAL A 22 17.61 10.59 -18.66
CA VAL A 22 16.55 11.13 -19.54
C VAL A 22 17.15 11.90 -20.71
N GLU A 23 18.12 12.78 -20.45
CA GLU A 23 18.82 13.56 -21.49
C GLU A 23 19.57 12.65 -22.47
N GLU A 24 20.20 11.58 -22.00
CA GLU A 24 20.87 10.59 -22.85
C GLU A 24 19.89 9.80 -23.74
N VAL A 25 18.70 9.50 -23.23
CA VAL A 25 17.65 8.80 -23.98
C VAL A 25 16.98 9.73 -25.00
N SER A 26 16.63 10.95 -24.58
CA SER A 26 15.89 11.93 -25.39
C SER A 26 16.14 13.34 -24.86
N PRO A 27 17.05 14.12 -25.50
CA PRO A 27 17.25 15.52 -25.14
C PRO A 27 15.98 16.36 -25.31
N GLU A 28 15.10 15.98 -26.24
CA GLU A 28 13.81 16.63 -26.47
C GLU A 28 12.89 16.45 -25.26
N LEU A 29 12.77 15.22 -24.75
CA LEU A 29 12.03 14.94 -23.53
C LEU A 29 12.62 15.70 -22.32
N ALA A 30 13.94 15.71 -22.16
CA ALA A 30 14.60 16.43 -21.06
C ALA A 30 14.25 17.93 -21.04
N ASN A 31 14.12 18.56 -22.21
CA ASN A 31 13.71 19.97 -22.32
C ASN A 31 12.23 20.22 -22.02
N MET A 32 11.39 19.17 -22.03
CA MET A 32 9.97 19.26 -21.67
C MET A 32 9.73 19.13 -20.17
N LEU A 33 10.70 18.58 -19.43
CA LEU A 33 10.60 18.40 -17.99
C LEU A 33 10.89 19.73 -17.28
N ASP A 34 9.96 20.16 -16.43
CA ASP A 34 10.11 21.36 -15.61
C ASP A 34 10.46 20.94 -14.18
N PRO A 35 11.69 21.22 -13.71
CA PRO A 35 12.09 20.84 -12.38
C PRO A 35 11.35 21.60 -11.27
N ASP A 36 10.73 22.74 -11.59
CA ASP A 36 9.99 23.61 -10.68
C ASP A 36 8.46 23.42 -10.78
N ALA A 37 7.99 22.52 -11.65
CA ALA A 37 6.56 22.22 -11.74
C ALA A 37 6.03 21.60 -10.44
N SER A 38 4.75 21.86 -10.15
CA SER A 38 4.03 21.25 -9.02
C SER A 38 3.91 19.73 -9.12
N MET A 39 4.07 19.19 -10.33
CA MET A 39 3.98 17.77 -10.63
C MET A 39 5.32 17.07 -10.42
N SER A 40 5.28 15.86 -9.85
CA SER A 40 6.48 15.05 -9.63
C SER A 40 7.21 14.74 -10.94
N LEU A 41 8.53 14.52 -10.87
CA LEU A 41 9.33 14.10 -12.04
C LEU A 41 8.74 12.85 -12.70
N PHE A 42 8.25 11.90 -11.92
CA PHE A 42 7.71 10.64 -12.44
C PHE A 42 6.39 10.83 -13.17
N ASP A 43 5.54 11.74 -12.72
CA ASP A 43 4.29 12.04 -13.39
C ASP A 43 4.52 12.84 -14.67
N GLN A 44 5.48 13.77 -14.67
CA GLN A 44 5.97 14.42 -15.91
C GLN A 44 6.51 13.40 -16.92
N LEU A 45 7.30 12.42 -16.47
CA LEU A 45 7.78 11.34 -17.33
C LEU A 45 6.62 10.50 -17.88
N LYS A 46 5.62 10.14 -17.07
CA LYS A 46 4.44 9.41 -17.55
C LYS A 46 3.62 10.20 -18.57
N GLU A 47 3.52 11.52 -18.40
CA GLU A 47 2.76 12.39 -19.30
C GLU A 47 3.47 12.62 -20.64
N HIS A 48 4.77 12.88 -20.61
CA HIS A 48 5.51 13.35 -21.78
C HIS A 48 6.32 12.28 -22.51
N ALA A 49 6.80 11.26 -21.80
CA ALA A 49 7.64 10.24 -22.42
C ALA A 49 6.80 9.17 -23.11
N SER A 50 7.24 8.78 -24.31
CA SER A 50 6.70 7.59 -24.97
C SER A 50 7.04 6.31 -24.18
N ARG A 51 6.29 5.23 -24.43
CA ARG A 51 6.58 3.92 -23.83
C ARG A 51 8.01 3.44 -24.12
N THR A 52 8.55 3.76 -25.29
CA THR A 52 9.92 3.39 -25.67
C THR A 52 10.95 4.17 -24.86
N GLU A 53 10.75 5.48 -24.68
CA GLU A 53 11.63 6.32 -23.86
C GLU A 53 11.56 5.90 -22.39
N LEU A 54 10.37 5.67 -21.84
CA LEU A 54 10.22 5.18 -20.46
C LEU A 54 10.96 3.86 -20.23
N ASN A 55 10.89 2.93 -21.19
CA ASN A 55 11.63 1.68 -21.10
C ASN A 55 13.14 1.90 -21.18
N ALA A 56 13.62 2.77 -22.07
CA ALA A 56 15.04 3.09 -22.17
C ALA A 56 15.57 3.78 -20.89
N ILE A 57 14.78 4.68 -20.29
CA ILE A 57 15.13 5.33 -19.02
C ILE A 57 15.23 4.28 -17.90
N ARG A 58 14.26 3.37 -17.78
CA ARG A 58 14.31 2.27 -16.81
C ARG A 58 15.58 1.45 -16.95
N GLU A 59 15.90 1.01 -18.17
CA GLU A 59 17.11 0.23 -18.45
C GLU A 59 18.41 1.01 -18.21
N GLY A 60 18.40 2.33 -18.40
CA GLY A 60 19.55 3.20 -18.11
C GLY A 60 19.77 3.44 -16.62
N VAL A 61 18.70 3.61 -15.83
CA VAL A 61 18.77 3.83 -14.38
C VAL A 61 19.10 2.54 -13.62
N ARG A 62 18.57 1.40 -14.08
CA ARG A 62 18.70 0.10 -13.41
C ARG A 62 20.13 -0.27 -12.96
N PRO A 63 21.16 -0.26 -13.82
CA PRO A 63 22.53 -0.61 -13.42
C PRO A 63 23.19 0.40 -12.46
N LEU A 64 22.62 1.60 -12.32
CA LEU A 64 23.09 2.60 -11.36
C LEU A 64 22.55 2.35 -9.95
N ALA A 65 21.37 1.74 -9.86
CA ALA A 65 20.67 1.42 -8.63
C ALA A 65 20.94 -0.02 -8.13
N GLU A 66 20.95 -1.00 -9.03
CA GLU A 66 21.20 -2.42 -8.74
C GLU A 66 22.71 -2.69 -8.60
N ARG A 67 23.30 -2.12 -7.54
CA ARG A 67 24.69 -2.31 -7.13
C ARG A 67 24.80 -2.24 -5.59
N SER A 68 25.93 -1.84 -5.01
CA SER A 68 26.04 -1.80 -3.55
C SER A 68 25.26 -0.64 -2.90
N PHE A 69 24.55 -0.92 -1.81
CA PHE A 69 23.94 0.07 -0.92
C PHE A 69 24.96 0.76 0.01
N ASP A 70 26.24 0.36 -0.03
CA ASP A 70 27.35 1.17 0.52
C ASP A 70 27.51 2.50 -0.25
N ASP A 71 27.02 2.55 -1.49
CA ASP A 71 26.85 3.78 -2.25
C ASP A 71 25.45 4.36 -1.97
N PRO A 72 25.34 5.48 -1.23
CA PRO A 72 24.06 6.09 -0.92
C PRO A 72 23.28 6.46 -2.18
N LEU A 73 23.95 6.83 -3.27
CA LEU A 73 23.27 7.18 -4.51
C LEU A 73 22.49 5.98 -5.08
N ALA A 74 23.09 4.78 -5.05
CA ALA A 74 22.45 3.57 -5.54
C ALA A 74 21.17 3.24 -4.75
N ARG A 75 21.22 3.38 -3.42
CA ARG A 75 20.06 3.17 -2.54
C ARG A 75 18.90 4.12 -2.89
N TYR A 76 19.17 5.40 -3.12
CA TYR A 76 18.12 6.38 -3.47
C TYR A 76 17.58 6.16 -4.89
N LEU A 77 18.45 5.83 -5.85
CA LEU A 77 18.01 5.48 -7.20
C LEU A 77 17.11 4.24 -7.20
N PHE A 78 17.44 3.23 -6.38
CA PHE A 78 16.61 2.04 -6.20
C PHE A 78 15.25 2.40 -5.62
N GLY A 79 15.20 3.35 -4.67
CA GLY A 79 13.93 3.87 -4.13
C GLY A 79 13.03 4.58 -5.14
N TYR A 80 13.56 4.97 -6.30
CA TYR A 80 12.77 5.56 -7.39
C TYR A 80 12.25 4.54 -8.41
N PHE A 81 12.58 3.26 -8.27
CA PHE A 81 12.08 2.20 -9.14
C PHE A 81 10.55 2.13 -9.23
N PRO A 82 9.79 2.26 -8.13
CA PRO A 82 8.32 2.29 -8.17
C PRO A 82 7.78 3.46 -9.01
N GLY A 83 8.31 4.67 -8.81
CA GLY A 83 7.93 5.86 -9.58
C GLY A 83 8.25 5.74 -11.07
N LEU A 84 9.39 5.13 -11.40
CA LEU A 84 9.79 4.83 -12.78
C LEU A 84 8.99 3.66 -13.39
N GLY A 85 8.35 2.83 -12.58
CA GLY A 85 7.67 1.60 -13.04
C GLY A 85 8.63 0.49 -13.45
N VAL A 86 9.78 0.39 -12.80
CA VAL A 86 10.72 -0.74 -12.98
C VAL A 86 10.06 -2.01 -12.44
N LYS A 87 10.04 -3.07 -13.25
CA LYS A 87 9.44 -4.36 -12.88
C LYS A 87 10.53 -5.36 -12.47
N HIS A 88 10.23 -6.17 -11.47
CA HIS A 88 11.09 -7.24 -10.95
C HIS A 88 12.52 -6.79 -10.61
N PRO A 89 12.69 -5.73 -9.78
CA PRO A 89 14.03 -5.30 -9.39
C PRO A 89 14.73 -6.38 -8.57
N ASP A 90 16.05 -6.45 -8.69
CA ASP A 90 16.87 -7.35 -7.87
C ASP A 90 16.96 -6.79 -6.44
N ILE A 91 16.12 -7.31 -5.54
CA ILE A 91 16.08 -6.87 -4.15
C ILE A 91 17.21 -7.43 -3.29
N SER A 92 18.13 -8.25 -3.85
CA SER A 92 19.24 -8.82 -3.09
C SER A 92 20.07 -7.73 -2.41
N TYR A 93 20.24 -6.56 -3.02
CA TYR A 93 20.96 -5.43 -2.44
C TYR A 93 20.32 -4.87 -1.16
N VAL A 94 18.98 -4.83 -1.09
CA VAL A 94 18.25 -4.42 0.11
C VAL A 94 18.39 -5.48 1.21
N VAL A 95 18.29 -6.75 0.83
CA VAL A 95 18.41 -7.89 1.76
C VAL A 95 19.84 -8.00 2.32
N ASP A 96 20.86 -7.84 1.47
CA ASP A 96 22.27 -7.83 1.84
C ASP A 96 22.56 -6.72 2.86
N GLU A 97 21.98 -5.53 2.66
CA GLU A 97 22.14 -4.42 3.58
C GLU A 97 21.46 -4.70 4.93
N MET A 98 20.22 -5.18 4.93
CA MET A 98 19.54 -5.55 6.17
C MET A 98 20.27 -6.67 6.93
N GLU A 99 20.86 -7.64 6.22
CA GLU A 99 21.70 -8.68 6.81
C GLU A 99 22.97 -8.10 7.42
N ARG A 100 23.63 -7.17 6.73
CA ARG A 100 24.82 -6.47 7.24
C ARG A 100 24.53 -5.68 8.51
N LEU A 101 23.34 -5.09 8.60
CA LEU A 101 22.92 -4.22 9.72
C LEU A 101 22.32 -4.97 10.91
N LYS A 102 22.08 -6.28 10.78
CA LYS A 102 21.30 -7.07 11.74
C LYS A 102 21.85 -7.11 13.17
N ASP A 103 23.15 -6.87 13.37
CA ASP A 103 23.81 -6.93 14.68
C ASP A 103 24.30 -5.54 15.15
N GLU A 104 23.98 -4.47 14.41
CA GLU A 104 24.33 -3.10 14.79
C GLU A 104 23.44 -2.62 15.96
N GLU A 105 24.00 -1.75 16.81
CA GLU A 105 23.27 -1.18 17.95
C GLU A 105 22.13 -0.28 17.47
N MET A 106 20.92 -0.53 17.96
CA MET A 106 19.74 0.22 17.57
C MET A 106 19.83 1.68 18.03
N GLY A 107 19.65 2.60 17.09
CA GLY A 107 19.60 4.04 17.33
C GLY A 107 18.84 4.76 16.21
N PRO A 108 18.52 6.06 16.37
CA PRO A 108 17.64 6.79 15.46
C PRO A 108 18.08 6.78 14.00
N GLU A 109 19.40 6.77 13.77
CA GLU A 109 19.97 6.78 12.41
C GLU A 109 19.88 5.42 11.73
N LEU A 110 20.05 4.34 12.50
CA LEU A 110 19.92 2.99 11.99
C LEU A 110 18.46 2.67 11.70
N ASP A 111 17.56 3.05 12.61
CA ASP A 111 16.12 2.92 12.43
C ASP A 111 15.65 3.66 11.17
N ALA A 112 16.13 4.89 10.94
CA ALA A 112 15.81 5.63 9.72
C ALA A 112 16.29 4.94 8.44
N VAL A 113 17.48 4.31 8.45
CA VAL A 113 18.00 3.52 7.31
C VAL A 113 17.14 2.28 7.08
N LEU A 114 16.90 1.49 8.13
CA LEU A 114 16.12 0.25 8.03
C LEU A 114 14.68 0.52 7.59
N ASN A 115 14.06 1.62 8.03
CA ASN A 115 12.72 2.00 7.61
C ASN A 115 12.70 2.49 6.17
N PHE A 116 13.73 3.21 5.71
CA PHE A 116 13.85 3.57 4.30
C PHE A 116 13.97 2.32 3.40
N ASP A 117 14.84 1.39 3.76
CA ASP A 117 15.04 0.13 3.03
C ASP A 117 13.78 -0.76 3.09
N LEU A 118 13.05 -0.75 4.20
CA LEU A 118 11.75 -1.42 4.34
C LEU A 118 10.70 -0.84 3.39
N THR A 119 10.56 0.48 3.31
CA THR A 119 9.61 1.15 2.40
C THR A 119 9.87 0.70 0.97
N ILE A 120 11.13 0.76 0.53
CA ILE A 120 11.56 0.30 -0.80
C ILE A 120 11.12 -1.15 -1.01
N LEU A 121 11.51 -2.04 -0.09
CA LEU A 121 11.23 -3.47 -0.19
C LEU A 121 9.73 -3.75 -0.31
N CYS A 122 8.91 -3.09 0.52
CA CYS A 122 7.47 -3.26 0.52
C CYS A 122 6.81 -2.79 -0.78
N GLU A 123 7.34 -1.73 -1.42
CA GLU A 123 6.83 -1.25 -2.70
C GLU A 123 7.19 -2.22 -3.83
N VAL A 124 8.42 -2.71 -3.88
CA VAL A 124 8.91 -3.50 -5.02
C VAL A 124 8.78 -5.02 -4.89
N MET A 125 8.49 -5.55 -3.69
CA MET A 125 8.41 -6.99 -3.50
C MET A 125 7.31 -7.63 -4.35
N SER A 126 7.64 -8.81 -4.88
CA SER A 126 6.77 -9.62 -5.72
C SER A 126 7.18 -11.08 -5.66
N ALA A 127 6.35 -11.97 -6.22
CA ALA A 127 6.61 -13.40 -6.26
C ALA A 127 7.92 -13.77 -6.97
N SER A 128 8.42 -12.94 -7.91
CA SER A 128 9.69 -13.21 -8.60
C SER A 128 10.90 -13.18 -7.67
N ASN A 129 10.76 -12.56 -6.50
CA ASN A 129 11.85 -12.34 -5.56
C ASN A 129 11.68 -13.15 -4.27
N ILE A 130 10.87 -14.22 -4.30
CA ILE A 130 10.49 -14.98 -3.11
C ILE A 130 11.69 -15.54 -2.36
N ASP A 131 12.74 -15.98 -3.07
CA ASP A 131 13.95 -16.52 -2.46
C ASP A 131 14.70 -15.49 -1.61
N GLN A 132 14.76 -14.23 -2.08
CA GLN A 132 15.39 -13.15 -1.32
C GLN A 132 14.54 -12.74 -0.12
N LEU A 133 13.20 -12.79 -0.25
CA LEU A 133 12.29 -12.53 0.86
C LEU A 133 12.37 -13.64 1.92
N ASP A 134 12.43 -14.92 1.52
CA ASP A 134 12.66 -16.04 2.44
C ASP A 134 14.00 -15.87 3.17
N ARG A 135 15.06 -15.54 2.44
CA ARG A 135 16.38 -15.27 3.02
C ARG A 135 16.31 -14.16 4.08
N LEU A 136 15.71 -13.01 3.76
CA LEU A 136 15.52 -11.91 4.71
C LEU A 136 14.79 -12.36 5.98
N LEU A 137 13.70 -13.11 5.83
CA LEU A 137 12.87 -13.54 6.94
C LEU A 137 13.54 -14.61 7.81
N ARG A 138 14.50 -15.36 7.27
CA ARG A 138 15.31 -16.32 8.03
C ARG A 138 16.36 -15.67 8.91
N ILE A 139 16.75 -14.42 8.66
CA ILE A 139 17.78 -13.74 9.45
C ILE A 139 17.34 -13.65 10.91
N GLU A 140 18.04 -14.32 11.81
CA GLU A 140 17.79 -14.27 13.25
C GLU A 140 18.43 -13.03 13.86
N SER A 141 17.63 -11.99 14.09
CA SER A 141 18.05 -10.75 14.74
C SER A 141 16.84 -10.02 15.34
N ASP A 142 17.02 -9.49 16.55
CA ASP A 142 16.02 -8.62 17.19
C ASP A 142 16.06 -7.19 16.62
N THR A 143 17.22 -6.74 16.11
CA THR A 143 17.40 -5.40 15.51
C THR A 143 16.47 -5.19 14.31
N ILE A 144 16.32 -6.19 13.44
CA ILE A 144 15.48 -6.09 12.23
C ILE A 144 14.12 -6.80 12.37
N ALA A 145 13.80 -7.32 13.55
CA ALA A 145 12.58 -8.10 13.76
C ALA A 145 11.30 -7.28 13.49
N GLY A 146 11.34 -5.98 13.75
CA GLY A 146 10.26 -5.04 13.43
C GLY A 146 10.01 -4.98 11.92
N GLN A 147 11.06 -4.71 11.15
CA GLN A 147 10.99 -4.65 9.69
C GLN A 147 10.54 -5.99 9.08
N GLN A 148 11.08 -7.12 9.57
CA GLN A 148 10.64 -8.46 9.14
C GLN A 148 9.13 -8.67 9.36
N SER A 149 8.59 -8.18 10.48
CA SER A 149 7.16 -8.31 10.78
C SER A 149 6.29 -7.55 9.76
N VAL A 150 6.73 -6.34 9.35
CA VAL A 150 6.04 -5.55 8.32
C VAL A 150 6.10 -6.21 6.95
N VAL A 151 7.25 -6.79 6.58
CA VAL A 151 7.41 -7.55 5.33
C VAL A 151 6.45 -8.73 5.28
N ILE A 152 6.33 -9.50 6.37
CA ILE A 152 5.37 -10.63 6.46
C ILE A 152 3.94 -10.13 6.25
N GLN A 153 3.52 -9.12 7.00
CA GLN A 153 2.16 -8.60 6.92
C GLN A 153 1.84 -8.09 5.51
N THR A 154 2.76 -7.34 4.90
CA THR A 154 2.55 -6.74 3.58
C THR A 154 2.61 -7.79 2.48
N GLY A 155 3.53 -8.76 2.55
CA GLY A 155 3.61 -9.87 1.60
C GLY A 155 2.37 -10.77 1.66
N VAL A 156 1.84 -11.02 2.86
CA VAL A 156 0.55 -11.70 3.04
C VAL A 156 -0.60 -10.86 2.48
N ARG A 157 -0.63 -9.54 2.70
CA ARG A 157 -1.65 -8.66 2.11
C ARG A 157 -1.63 -8.72 0.58
N LYS A 158 -0.44 -8.70 -0.03
CA LYS A 158 -0.23 -8.88 -1.49
C LYS A 158 -0.51 -10.30 -2.01
N LYS A 159 -1.04 -11.21 -1.18
CA LYS A 159 -1.45 -12.60 -1.47
C LYS A 159 -0.34 -13.58 -1.81
N PHE A 160 0.70 -13.17 -2.54
CA PHE A 160 1.74 -14.09 -3.03
C PHE A 160 2.52 -14.82 -1.92
N PHE A 161 2.60 -14.28 -0.70
CA PHE A 161 3.16 -15.04 0.44
C PHE A 161 2.27 -16.20 0.87
N ARG A 162 0.94 -16.04 0.80
CA ARG A 162 -0.02 -17.09 1.18
C ARG A 162 0.12 -18.31 0.27
N GLU A 163 0.47 -18.07 -0.99
CA GLU A 163 0.58 -19.08 -2.04
C GLU A 163 1.97 -19.71 -2.15
N ALA A 164 2.99 -19.07 -1.56
CA ALA A 164 4.39 -19.49 -1.59
C ALA A 164 4.66 -20.64 -0.61
N PRO A 165 4.98 -21.86 -1.09
CA PRO A 165 5.33 -22.98 -0.23
C PRO A 165 6.58 -22.71 0.63
N GLU A 166 7.53 -21.95 0.09
CA GLU A 166 8.81 -21.61 0.70
C GLU A 166 8.65 -20.80 1.99
N LEU A 167 7.52 -20.11 2.15
CA LEU A 167 7.23 -19.26 3.30
C LEU A 167 6.28 -19.89 4.33
N GLN A 168 5.75 -21.09 4.09
CA GLN A 168 4.78 -21.71 5.01
C GLN A 168 5.37 -22.00 6.40
N TRP A 169 6.69 -22.11 6.51
CA TRP A 169 7.36 -22.24 7.81
C TRP A 169 7.11 -21.06 8.73
N LEU A 170 6.80 -19.86 8.20
CA LEU A 170 6.49 -18.66 8.98
C LEU A 170 5.35 -18.89 9.98
N ALA A 171 4.38 -19.73 9.62
CA ALA A 171 3.22 -20.01 10.46
C ALA A 171 3.57 -20.68 11.80
N THR A 172 4.73 -21.32 11.92
CA THR A 172 5.23 -21.96 13.15
C THR A 172 6.57 -21.37 13.63
N SER A 173 6.94 -20.22 13.07
CA SER A 173 8.22 -19.56 13.32
C SER A 173 8.23 -18.71 14.59
N ARG A 174 9.39 -18.09 14.87
CA ARG A 174 9.59 -17.10 15.93
C ARG A 174 8.69 -15.86 15.84
N PHE A 175 8.00 -15.65 14.72
CA PHE A 175 7.09 -14.54 14.52
C PHE A 175 5.71 -14.78 15.15
N ARG A 176 5.34 -16.05 15.40
CA ARG A 176 4.09 -16.41 16.03
C ARG A 176 4.06 -15.98 17.51
N GLY A 177 2.95 -15.42 17.95
CA GLY A 177 2.72 -14.95 19.31
C GLY A 177 3.41 -13.62 19.65
N LYS A 178 4.12 -13.00 18.70
CA LYS A 178 4.74 -11.69 18.94
C LYS A 178 3.70 -10.56 19.02
N ASN A 179 2.63 -10.67 18.23
CA ASN A 179 1.62 -9.61 18.06
C ASN A 179 0.39 -10.18 17.32
N LYS A 180 -0.82 -9.78 17.75
CA LYS A 180 -2.11 -10.15 17.12
C LYS A 180 -2.16 -9.93 15.60
N TYR A 181 -1.57 -8.86 15.08
CA TYR A 181 -1.57 -8.54 13.64
C TYR A 181 -0.71 -9.51 12.83
N LEU A 182 0.46 -9.82 13.38
CA LEU A 182 1.36 -10.79 12.76
C LEU A 182 0.75 -12.18 12.82
N ASP A 183 0.12 -12.54 13.94
CA ASP A 183 -0.63 -13.79 14.07
C ASP A 183 -1.77 -13.89 13.06
N GLY A 184 -2.56 -12.83 12.88
CA GLY A 184 -3.61 -12.79 11.86
C GLY A 184 -3.08 -12.91 10.43
N ALA A 185 -1.90 -12.34 10.12
CA ALA A 185 -1.25 -12.55 8.84
C ALA A 185 -0.82 -14.00 8.63
N LEU A 186 -0.23 -14.62 9.65
CA LEU A 186 0.20 -16.01 9.61
C LEU A 186 -0.99 -16.99 9.53
N ASP A 187 -2.12 -16.68 10.16
CA ASP A 187 -3.36 -17.47 10.06
C ASP A 187 -3.92 -17.44 8.65
N ARG A 188 -3.87 -16.29 7.97
CA ARG A 188 -4.26 -16.19 6.55
C ARG A 188 -3.37 -17.02 5.62
N MET A 189 -2.09 -17.22 5.98
CA MET A 189 -1.21 -18.14 5.23
C MET A 189 -1.66 -19.60 5.39
N LEU A 190 -1.96 -20.01 6.63
CA LEU A 190 -2.44 -21.37 6.92
C LEU A 190 -3.76 -21.68 6.21
N ALA A 191 -4.74 -20.76 6.30
CA ALA A 191 -6.04 -20.93 5.66
C ALA A 191 -5.93 -21.05 4.13
N ALA A 192 -4.99 -20.33 3.51
CA ALA A 192 -4.73 -20.44 2.07
C ALA A 192 -4.08 -21.78 1.70
N SER A 193 -3.18 -22.30 2.53
CA SER A 193 -2.60 -23.63 2.35
C SER A 193 -3.67 -24.72 2.43
N ASP A 194 -4.58 -24.64 3.40
CA ASP A 194 -5.68 -25.60 3.58
C ASP A 194 -6.67 -25.57 2.40
N ASN A 195 -6.99 -24.37 1.89
CA ASN A 195 -7.84 -24.20 0.71
C ASN A 195 -7.16 -24.68 -0.59
N LYS A 196 -5.83 -24.60 -0.71
CA LYS A 196 -5.09 -25.10 -1.88
C LYS A 196 -5.11 -26.64 -1.94
N VAL A 197 -5.00 -27.31 -0.79
CA VAL A 197 -5.17 -28.77 -0.69
C VAL A 197 -6.59 -29.21 -1.08
N ALA A 198 -7.61 -28.38 -0.79
CA ALA A 198 -8.99 -28.64 -1.22
C ALA A 198 -9.20 -28.36 -2.72
N ALA A 199 -8.59 -27.30 -3.26
CA ALA A 199 -8.72 -26.85 -4.64
C ALA A 199 -7.93 -27.71 -5.65
N GLU A 200 -6.85 -28.39 -5.26
CA GLU A 200 -6.15 -29.37 -6.10
C GLU A 200 -7.02 -30.58 -6.50
N THR A 201 -8.25 -30.69 -5.96
CA THR A 201 -9.28 -31.66 -6.36
C THR A 201 -10.25 -31.15 -7.43
N SER A 202 -10.14 -29.91 -7.90
CA SER A 202 -11.04 -29.32 -8.91
C SER A 202 -10.32 -28.32 -9.81
N VAL A 203 -10.31 -28.63 -11.10
CA VAL A 203 -9.45 -28.09 -12.17
C VAL A 203 -9.70 -26.60 -12.52
N GLU A 204 -8.57 -25.92 -12.77
CA GLU A 204 -8.25 -24.72 -13.59
C GLU A 204 -9.27 -23.58 -13.76
N SER A 205 -8.83 -22.37 -13.37
CA SER A 205 -9.19 -21.12 -14.04
C SER A 205 -8.05 -20.10 -13.90
N GLU A 206 -7.61 -19.56 -15.04
CA GLU A 206 -6.47 -18.64 -15.22
C GLU A 206 -6.70 -17.27 -14.57
N SER A 207 -5.62 -16.66 -14.06
CA SER A 207 -5.61 -15.33 -13.45
C SER A 207 -5.41 -14.21 -14.48
N LEU A 208 -6.33 -13.24 -14.49
CA LEU A 208 -6.14 -11.95 -15.15
C LEU A 208 -5.54 -10.97 -14.15
N ALA A 209 -4.33 -10.50 -14.45
CA ALA A 209 -3.68 -9.41 -13.74
C ALA A 209 -4.31 -8.08 -14.13
N ASP A 210 -4.80 -7.30 -13.15
CA ASP A 210 -5.32 -5.95 -13.36
C ASP A 210 -4.44 -4.89 -12.69
N ASP A 211 -4.43 -3.73 -13.32
CA ASP A 211 -3.40 -2.69 -13.30
C ASP A 211 -3.29 -1.96 -11.95
N GLY A 212 -2.05 -1.85 -11.47
CA GLY A 212 -1.71 -1.12 -10.25
C GLY A 212 -1.84 0.39 -10.43
N VAL A 213 -2.96 0.96 -9.99
CA VAL A 213 -3.08 2.39 -9.73
C VAL A 213 -2.37 2.69 -8.41
N SER A 214 -1.32 3.52 -8.45
CA SER A 214 -0.69 4.10 -7.27
C SER A 214 -1.44 5.38 -6.95
N GLY A 215 -2.30 5.35 -5.94
CA GLY A 215 -3.09 6.47 -5.44
C GLY A 215 -3.62 6.14 -4.05
N PRO A 216 -4.15 7.15 -3.33
CA PRO A 216 -4.66 6.97 -1.97
C PRO A 216 -5.83 5.97 -1.97
N ILE A 217 -5.85 5.09 -0.97
CA ILE A 217 -6.89 4.08 -0.74
C ILE A 217 -7.92 4.60 0.27
N PRO A 218 -9.22 4.32 0.08
CA PRO A 218 -10.22 4.70 1.07
C PRO A 218 -10.18 3.74 2.27
N ILE A 219 -10.11 4.34 3.46
CA ILE A 219 -10.22 3.66 4.74
C ILE A 219 -11.50 4.12 5.41
N TYR A 220 -12.35 3.16 5.76
CA TYR A 220 -13.68 3.37 6.34
C TYR A 220 -13.59 3.16 7.86
N VAL A 221 -13.87 4.21 8.64
CA VAL A 221 -13.86 4.17 10.10
C VAL A 221 -15.29 4.36 10.63
N SER A 222 -15.80 3.35 11.33
CA SER A 222 -17.16 3.37 11.90
C SER A 222 -17.19 4.09 13.25
N MET A 223 -17.56 5.36 13.28
CA MET A 223 -17.48 6.22 14.46
C MET A 223 -18.83 6.39 15.17
N PRO A 224 -18.88 6.35 16.51
CA PRO A 224 -20.10 6.64 17.26
C PRO A 224 -20.68 8.02 16.92
N ALA A 225 -22.01 8.12 16.76
CA ALA A 225 -22.68 9.35 16.36
C ALA A 225 -22.31 10.60 17.20
N GLY A 226 -22.10 10.41 18.50
CA GLY A 226 -21.69 11.50 19.41
C GLY A 226 -20.28 12.01 19.12
N GLU A 227 -19.35 11.12 18.79
CA GLU A 227 -17.95 11.46 18.47
C GLU A 227 -17.85 12.04 17.06
N TYR A 228 -18.61 11.49 16.11
CA TYR A 228 -18.73 12.06 14.77
C TYR A 228 -19.31 13.49 14.79
N SER A 229 -20.28 13.77 15.67
CA SER A 229 -20.80 15.14 15.84
C SER A 229 -19.75 16.11 16.38
N SER A 230 -18.88 15.64 17.28
CA SER A 230 -17.74 16.41 17.80
C SER A 230 -16.70 16.64 16.69
N LEU A 231 -16.43 15.63 15.88
CA LEU A 231 -15.54 15.69 14.70
C LEU A 231 -15.97 16.79 13.72
N LEU A 232 -17.26 16.86 13.38
CA LEU A 232 -17.81 17.90 12.48
C LEU A 232 -17.60 19.33 13.00
N SER A 233 -17.43 19.50 14.31
CA SER A 233 -17.23 20.82 14.94
C SER A 233 -15.76 21.24 15.00
N ALA A 234 -14.82 20.34 14.74
CA ALA A 234 -13.38 20.60 14.71
C ALA A 234 -12.94 21.20 13.36
N ASP A 235 -11.72 21.72 13.29
CA ASP A 235 -11.04 22.10 12.03
C ASP A 235 -10.54 20.87 11.25
N ALA A 236 -10.16 21.05 9.98
CA ALA A 236 -9.84 19.95 9.06
C ALA A 236 -8.64 19.11 9.50
N GLU A 237 -7.57 19.75 9.98
CA GLU A 237 -6.39 19.08 10.54
C GLU A 237 -6.78 18.20 11.74
N THR A 238 -7.51 18.76 12.71
CA THR A 238 -7.96 18.01 13.89
C THR A 238 -8.89 16.86 13.51
N ARG A 239 -9.72 17.01 12.46
CA ARG A 239 -10.58 15.92 11.98
C ARG A 239 -9.75 14.76 11.42
N ALA A 240 -8.76 15.07 10.59
CA ALA A 240 -7.89 14.06 10.01
C ALA A 240 -7.09 13.34 11.09
N ASP A 241 -6.47 14.07 12.01
CA ASP A 241 -5.74 13.49 13.14
C ASP A 241 -6.65 12.59 13.98
N THR A 242 -7.87 13.02 14.30
CA THR A 242 -8.81 12.20 15.08
C THR A 242 -9.21 10.90 14.36
N VAL A 243 -9.40 10.95 13.05
CA VAL A 243 -9.76 9.76 12.24
C VAL A 243 -8.54 8.85 12.05
N CYS A 244 -7.35 9.42 11.83
CA CYS A 244 -6.07 8.71 11.78
C CYS A 244 -5.79 8.02 13.12
N ASP A 245 -5.89 8.72 14.24
CA ASP A 245 -5.70 8.17 15.58
C ASP A 245 -6.72 7.04 15.84
N ALA A 246 -7.99 7.24 15.49
CA ALA A 246 -9.00 6.21 15.64
C ALA A 246 -8.70 4.95 14.80
N MET A 247 -8.10 5.13 13.63
CA MET A 247 -7.63 4.05 12.76
C MET A 247 -6.38 3.37 13.32
N GLU A 248 -5.35 4.13 13.67
CA GLU A 248 -4.04 3.64 14.13
C GLU A 248 -4.12 2.98 15.51
N GLU A 249 -4.94 3.54 16.41
CA GLU A 249 -5.18 3.01 17.76
C GLU A 249 -6.28 1.94 17.79
N GLU A 250 -6.97 1.69 16.66
CA GLU A 250 -8.13 0.80 16.54
C GLU A 250 -9.24 1.08 17.56
N THR A 251 -9.46 2.35 17.85
CA THR A 251 -10.50 2.78 18.78
C THR A 251 -11.89 2.41 18.26
N TYR A 252 -12.04 2.31 16.93
CA TYR A 252 -13.29 1.95 16.25
C TYR A 252 -13.09 0.87 15.18
N PRO A 253 -14.16 0.17 14.74
CA PRO A 253 -14.09 -0.75 13.62
C PRO A 253 -13.66 -0.04 12.33
N VAL A 254 -12.71 -0.66 11.63
CA VAL A 254 -12.13 -0.15 10.38
C VAL A 254 -12.25 -1.19 9.28
N ALA A 255 -12.48 -0.75 8.05
CA ALA A 255 -12.36 -1.57 6.85
C ALA A 255 -11.64 -0.78 5.76
N ASP A 256 -11.05 -1.49 4.80
CA ASP A 256 -10.55 -0.93 3.55
C ASP A 256 -10.86 -1.93 2.42
N ILE A 257 -11.06 -1.41 1.21
CA ILE A 257 -11.22 -2.23 0.01
C ILE A 257 -9.98 -2.20 -0.88
N ASP A 258 -8.84 -1.79 -0.31
CA ASP A 258 -7.58 -1.56 -1.00
C ASP A 258 -7.81 -0.73 -2.29
N LYS A 259 -7.00 -0.97 -3.33
CA LYS A 259 -7.09 -0.35 -4.66
C LYS A 259 -8.31 -0.79 -5.48
N LEU A 260 -9.20 -1.61 -4.92
CA LEU A 260 -10.41 -2.04 -5.63
C LEU A 260 -11.48 -0.95 -5.67
N TYR A 261 -11.31 0.18 -4.96
CA TYR A 261 -12.32 1.24 -4.86
C TYR A 261 -12.80 1.78 -6.20
N GLY A 262 -11.92 1.93 -7.20
CA GLY A 262 -12.31 2.40 -8.54
C GLY A 262 -13.13 1.37 -9.34
N ALA A 263 -12.79 0.08 -9.22
CA ALA A 263 -13.57 -1.00 -9.82
C ALA A 263 -14.91 -1.19 -9.09
N THR A 264 -14.87 -1.18 -7.76
CA THR A 264 -16.03 -1.30 -6.87
C THR A 264 -17.02 -0.17 -7.09
N HIS A 265 -16.54 1.07 -7.23
CA HIS A 265 -17.40 2.21 -7.58
C HIS A 265 -18.13 1.99 -8.89
N ARG A 266 -17.44 1.57 -9.96
CA ARG A 266 -18.07 1.30 -11.26
C ARG A 266 -19.16 0.22 -11.17
N VAL A 267 -18.88 -0.86 -10.43
CA VAL A 267 -19.85 -1.92 -10.19
C VAL A 267 -21.05 -1.39 -9.40
N LEU A 268 -20.83 -0.62 -8.34
CA LEU A 268 -21.90 -0.04 -7.52
C LEU A 268 -22.75 0.98 -8.30
N VAL A 269 -22.17 1.76 -9.21
CA VAL A 269 -22.92 2.70 -10.06
C VAL A 269 -24.02 1.97 -10.83
N GLU A 270 -23.74 0.77 -11.34
CA GLU A 270 -24.71 -0.04 -12.08
C GLU A 270 -25.79 -0.65 -11.18
N LEU A 271 -25.48 -0.90 -9.90
CA LEU A 271 -26.36 -1.58 -8.95
C LEU A 271 -27.24 -0.63 -8.15
N VAL A 272 -26.68 0.49 -7.68
CA VAL A 272 -27.34 1.40 -6.72
C VAL A 272 -27.43 2.86 -7.22
N GLY A 273 -26.87 3.15 -8.41
CA GLY A 273 -26.84 4.49 -8.99
C GLY A 273 -25.62 5.31 -8.55
N GLU A 274 -25.28 6.32 -9.36
CA GLU A 274 -24.03 7.10 -9.22
C GLU A 274 -23.88 7.79 -7.87
N ASP A 275 -24.91 8.50 -7.41
CA ASP A 275 -24.85 9.25 -6.15
C ASP A 275 -24.65 8.32 -4.94
N ALA A 276 -25.36 7.19 -4.91
CA ALA A 276 -25.25 6.23 -3.82
C ALA A 276 -23.91 5.48 -3.86
N ALA A 277 -23.45 5.10 -5.05
CA ALA A 277 -22.14 4.47 -5.24
C ALA A 277 -21.00 5.41 -4.80
N ALA A 278 -21.07 6.68 -5.15
CA ALA A 278 -20.09 7.68 -4.74
C ALA A 278 -20.09 7.87 -3.21
N ALA A 279 -21.28 7.94 -2.59
CA ALA A 279 -21.39 8.07 -1.14
C ALA A 279 -20.89 6.83 -0.38
N ILE A 280 -21.11 5.62 -0.93
CA ILE A 280 -20.62 4.36 -0.36
C ILE A 280 -19.09 4.28 -0.43
N VAL A 281 -18.51 4.58 -1.59
CA VAL A 281 -17.08 4.36 -1.82
C VAL A 281 -16.24 5.51 -1.27
N TYR A 282 -16.69 6.75 -1.43
CA TYR A 282 -15.90 7.95 -1.14
C TYR A 282 -16.48 8.80 -0.01
N GLY A 283 -17.68 8.52 0.50
CA GLY A 283 -18.38 9.40 1.45
C GLY A 283 -19.23 10.47 0.77
N GLY A 284 -20.41 10.73 1.34
CA GLY A 284 -21.42 11.65 0.80
C GLY A 284 -21.23 13.11 1.18
N VAL A 285 -20.47 13.38 2.25
CA VAL A 285 -20.17 14.74 2.75
C VAL A 285 -18.68 14.99 2.73
N ASP A 286 -18.28 16.15 2.22
CA ASP A 286 -16.89 16.62 2.25
C ASP A 286 -16.55 17.16 3.65
N LEU A 287 -15.60 16.51 4.33
CA LEU A 287 -15.13 16.89 5.66
C LEU A 287 -13.81 17.66 5.61
N ASP A 288 -13.20 17.78 4.43
CA ASP A 288 -12.01 18.58 4.15
C ASP A 288 -12.23 19.51 2.94
N PRO A 289 -13.17 20.47 3.05
CA PRO A 289 -13.49 21.37 1.93
C PRO A 289 -12.35 22.36 1.62
N GLN A 290 -11.36 22.48 2.51
CA GLN A 290 -10.16 23.28 2.29
C GLN A 290 -9.04 22.51 1.58
N GLN A 291 -9.18 21.19 1.42
CA GLN A 291 -8.18 20.30 0.83
C GLN A 291 -6.84 20.37 1.57
N GLU A 292 -6.90 20.38 2.90
CA GLU A 292 -5.72 20.38 3.78
C GLU A 292 -5.15 18.96 3.97
N THR A 293 -5.86 17.93 3.49
CA THR A 293 -5.53 16.50 3.60
C THR A 293 -5.63 15.81 2.23
N ASP A 294 -5.22 14.54 2.14
CA ASP A 294 -5.35 13.72 0.92
C ASP A 294 -6.82 13.35 0.58
N GLY A 295 -7.76 13.73 1.45
CA GLY A 295 -9.20 13.67 1.24
C GLY A 295 -9.91 13.02 2.43
N LEU A 296 -10.69 13.80 3.17
CA LEU A 296 -11.55 13.29 4.25
C LEU A 296 -13.01 13.54 3.92
N ARG A 297 -13.81 12.48 3.99
CA ARG A 297 -15.25 12.51 3.73
C ARG A 297 -16.00 11.69 4.75
N GLY A 298 -17.32 11.76 4.74
CA GLY A 298 -18.12 10.93 5.64
C GLY A 298 -19.59 10.79 5.27
N ASN A 299 -20.24 9.90 6.00
CA ASN A 299 -21.66 9.63 5.94
C ASN A 299 -22.23 9.71 7.36
N GLU A 300 -23.26 10.53 7.54
CA GLU A 300 -23.97 10.62 8.82
C GLU A 300 -24.73 9.31 9.12
N PRO A 301 -25.08 9.03 10.39
CA PRO A 301 -25.74 7.76 10.75
C PRO A 301 -27.01 7.47 9.96
N GLY A 302 -27.81 8.50 9.68
CA GLY A 302 -29.04 8.36 8.89
C GLY A 302 -28.79 8.05 7.41
N ASP A 303 -27.61 8.37 6.88
CA ASP A 303 -27.21 7.98 5.53
C ASP A 303 -26.57 6.60 5.52
N VAL A 304 -25.78 6.25 6.54
CA VAL A 304 -25.24 4.89 6.73
C VAL A 304 -26.36 3.85 6.75
N GLU A 305 -27.47 4.11 7.45
CA GLU A 305 -28.64 3.21 7.48
C GLU A 305 -29.26 2.98 6.08
N LYS A 306 -29.40 4.06 5.29
CA LYS A 306 -29.93 3.99 3.92
C LYS A 306 -28.97 3.23 3.00
N LEU A 307 -27.69 3.56 3.05
CA LEU A 307 -26.65 2.95 2.22
C LEU A 307 -26.46 1.47 2.56
N SER A 308 -26.51 1.11 3.84
CA SER A 308 -26.53 -0.29 4.29
C SER A 308 -27.70 -1.06 3.70
N SER A 309 -28.90 -0.46 3.67
CA SER A 309 -30.09 -1.10 3.10
C SER A 309 -29.95 -1.34 1.59
N LEU A 310 -29.25 -0.44 0.88
CA LEU A 310 -28.96 -0.61 -0.55
C LEU A 310 -27.95 -1.73 -0.79
N LEU A 311 -26.91 -1.83 0.06
CA LEU A 311 -25.89 -2.88 -0.02
C LEU A 311 -26.47 -4.27 0.30
N ASP A 312 -27.37 -4.37 1.28
CA ASP A 312 -28.05 -5.64 1.65
C ASP A 312 -28.94 -6.19 0.52
N ALA A 313 -29.44 -5.31 -0.36
CA ALA A 313 -30.24 -5.71 -1.51
C ALA A 313 -29.43 -6.29 -2.68
N ILE A 314 -28.09 -6.24 -2.63
CA ILE A 314 -27.20 -6.74 -3.69
C ILE A 314 -26.98 -8.25 -3.54
N ASP A 315 -27.26 -9.02 -4.58
CA ASP A 315 -26.98 -10.46 -4.62
C ASP A 315 -25.51 -10.74 -4.97
N LEU A 316 -24.66 -10.75 -3.93
CA LEU A 316 -23.23 -11.01 -4.03
C LEU A 316 -22.90 -12.38 -4.65
N GLY A 317 -23.81 -13.35 -4.61
CA GLY A 317 -23.60 -14.70 -5.14
C GLY A 317 -23.59 -14.77 -6.67
N THR A 318 -24.02 -13.70 -7.34
CA THR A 318 -24.03 -13.59 -8.80
C THR A 318 -22.88 -12.75 -9.37
N MET A 319 -22.04 -12.20 -8.49
CA MET A 319 -20.96 -11.29 -8.86
C MET A 319 -19.61 -12.03 -8.97
N GLU A 320 -18.88 -11.77 -10.05
CA GLU A 320 -17.56 -12.36 -10.32
C GLU A 320 -16.49 -11.87 -9.31
N ASP A 321 -16.60 -10.61 -8.86
CA ASP A 321 -15.69 -9.95 -7.90
C ASP A 321 -16.47 -9.31 -6.73
N SER A 322 -17.07 -10.14 -5.86
CA SER A 322 -17.93 -9.67 -4.77
C SER A 322 -17.20 -9.20 -3.51
N TYR A 323 -15.90 -9.45 -3.38
CA TYR A 323 -15.15 -9.23 -2.13
C TYR A 323 -15.28 -7.79 -1.61
N ALA A 324 -14.94 -6.78 -2.42
CA ALA A 324 -14.95 -5.39 -1.98
C ALA A 324 -16.36 -4.87 -1.64
N VAL A 325 -17.36 -5.30 -2.42
CA VAL A 325 -18.77 -4.97 -2.12
C VAL A 325 -19.23 -5.66 -0.84
N GLY A 326 -18.78 -6.89 -0.59
CA GLY A 326 -19.05 -7.63 0.64
C GLY A 326 -18.41 -7.00 1.89
N GLU A 327 -17.17 -6.51 1.78
CA GLU A 327 -16.50 -5.78 2.86
C GLU A 327 -17.24 -4.47 3.19
N LEU A 328 -17.63 -3.70 2.16
CA LEU A 328 -18.46 -2.50 2.32
C LEU A 328 -19.81 -2.82 2.96
N ALA A 329 -20.50 -3.85 2.47
CA ALA A 329 -21.76 -4.29 3.05
C ALA A 329 -21.60 -4.67 4.53
N THR A 330 -20.51 -5.33 4.90
CA THR A 330 -20.22 -5.74 6.27
C THR A 330 -20.01 -4.54 7.19
N ILE A 331 -19.15 -3.58 6.81
CA ILE A 331 -18.90 -2.42 7.68
C ILE A 331 -20.12 -1.50 7.77
N TYR A 332 -20.85 -1.26 6.66
CA TYR A 332 -22.06 -0.45 6.67
C TYR A 332 -23.18 -1.08 7.49
N ALA A 333 -23.38 -2.41 7.41
CA ALA A 333 -24.36 -3.11 8.23
C ALA A 333 -24.02 -3.01 9.72
N ALA A 334 -22.77 -3.27 10.08
CA ALA A 334 -22.33 -3.19 11.47
C ALA A 334 -22.42 -1.76 12.03
N ALA A 335 -22.11 -0.75 11.22
CA ALA A 335 -22.24 0.66 11.60
C ALA A 335 -23.72 1.06 11.76
N ALA A 336 -24.58 0.66 10.83
CA ALA A 336 -26.02 0.92 10.90
C ALA A 336 -26.65 0.29 12.15
N GLU A 337 -26.27 -0.94 12.51
CA GLU A 337 -26.75 -1.61 13.73
C GLU A 337 -26.40 -0.85 15.03
N ARG A 338 -25.24 -0.17 15.06
CA ARG A 338 -24.79 0.62 16.21
C ARG A 338 -25.31 2.07 16.20
N GLY A 339 -25.85 2.53 15.08
CA GLY A 339 -26.18 3.94 14.86
C GLY A 339 -24.93 4.81 14.70
N ASP A 340 -23.87 4.23 14.15
CA ASP A 340 -22.59 4.90 13.90
C ASP A 340 -22.64 5.69 12.58
N ALA A 341 -21.78 6.70 12.49
CA ALA A 341 -21.39 7.33 11.24
C ALA A 341 -20.20 6.58 10.61
N ILE A 342 -19.90 6.85 9.34
CA ILE A 342 -18.68 6.36 8.69
C ILE A 342 -17.87 7.55 8.19
N ALA A 343 -16.64 7.68 8.69
CA ALA A 343 -15.62 8.55 8.10
C ALA A 343 -14.81 7.77 7.06
N VAL A 344 -14.51 8.41 5.92
CA VAL A 344 -13.72 7.86 4.82
C VAL A 344 -12.48 8.71 4.66
N LEU A 345 -11.34 8.15 5.03
CA LEU A 345 -10.04 8.77 4.87
C LEU A 345 -9.37 8.22 3.61
N MET A 346 -8.95 9.09 2.71
CA MET A 346 -8.10 8.75 1.56
C MET A 346 -6.64 8.77 2.04
N ASN A 347 -5.98 7.60 2.06
CA ASN A 347 -4.62 7.42 2.58
C ASN A 347 -3.68 6.77 1.57
#